data_AF-A0A8S9AB61-F1
#
_entry.id   AF-A0A8S9AB61-F1
#
_cell.length_a   1.000
_cell.length_b   1.000
_cell.length_c   1.000
_cell.angle_alpha   90.00
_cell.angle_beta   90.00
_cell.angle_gamma   90.00
#
_symmetry.space_group_name_H-M   'P 1'
#
loop_
_entity.id
_entity.type
_entity.pdbx_description
1 polymer ?
#
loop_
_entity_poly.entity_id
_entity_poly.type
_entity_poly.pdbx_seq_one_letter_code
_entity_poly.pdbx_strand_id
1 'polypeptide(L)'
;MLFTGLPGLSRRLRAWAAGVPSQCAVCHAWPAQRVCAACVARFAAPAIRCQRCALRVRCALRVPSGVLVCGACLHNPPVFDACLAALDYAYPWADALADFKFRADPGWAGTLSTLLRAAPGVASAIAAADRVLPVPLSAQRLRERGFNQSVLL
;
A
#
# COMPACT_ATOMS: atom_id res chain seq x y z
N MET A 1 -27.61 -5.42 -15.04
CA MET A 1 -28.01 -5.59 -13.63
C MET A 1 -27.93 -7.07 -13.22
N LEU A 2 -26.76 -7.72 -13.28
CA LEU A 2 -26.65 -9.17 -13.02
C LEU A 2 -25.29 -9.54 -12.36
N PHE A 3 -24.91 -8.86 -11.28
CA PHE A 3 -23.81 -9.32 -10.40
C PHE A 3 -24.10 -8.98 -8.93
N THR A 4 -25.26 -9.39 -8.45
CA THR A 4 -25.54 -9.54 -7.01
C THR A 4 -25.39 -11.01 -6.62
N GLY A 5 -24.23 -11.59 -6.96
CA GLY A 5 -23.89 -12.97 -6.63
C GLY A 5 -23.15 -13.05 -5.29
N LEU A 6 -23.85 -13.53 -4.25
CA LEU A 6 -23.27 -14.28 -3.12
C LEU A 6 -22.05 -13.64 -2.41
N PRO A 7 -22.24 -12.56 -1.62
CA PRO A 7 -21.16 -11.93 -0.84
C PRO A 7 -20.54 -12.85 0.23
N GLY A 8 -21.20 -13.96 0.59
CA GLY A 8 -20.71 -14.93 1.58
C GLY A 8 -19.80 -16.02 1.00
N LEU A 9 -20.11 -16.54 -0.19
CA LEU A 9 -19.35 -17.61 -0.84
C LEU A 9 -18.00 -17.10 -1.35
N SER A 10 -18.00 -15.89 -1.92
CA SER A 10 -16.79 -15.17 -2.33
C SER A 10 -15.86 -14.85 -1.16
N ARG A 11 -16.40 -14.51 0.02
CA ARG A 11 -15.61 -14.24 1.24
C ARG A 11 -14.92 -15.50 1.78
N ARG A 12 -15.64 -16.62 1.84
CA ARG A 12 -15.08 -17.91 2.28
C ARG A 12 -14.00 -18.43 1.33
N LEU A 13 -14.23 -18.33 0.02
CA LEU A 13 -13.24 -18.69 -0.99
C LEU A 13 -11.99 -17.82 -0.91
N ARG A 14 -12.13 -16.50 -0.69
CA ARG A 14 -10.99 -15.59 -0.47
C ARG A 14 -10.21 -15.94 0.80
N ALA A 15 -10.89 -16.24 1.90
CA ALA A 15 -10.23 -16.63 3.15
C ALA A 15 -9.44 -17.94 2.99
N TRP A 16 -10.01 -18.91 2.27
CA TRP A 16 -9.34 -20.17 1.98
C TRP A 16 -8.13 -19.97 1.06
N ALA A 17 -8.29 -19.16 -0.01
CA ALA A 17 -7.21 -18.80 -0.92
C ALA A 17 -6.04 -18.07 -0.22
N ALA A 18 -6.31 -17.26 0.81
CA ALA A 18 -5.28 -16.61 1.60
C ALA A 18 -4.42 -17.59 2.44
N GLY A 19 -4.96 -18.78 2.74
CA GLY A 19 -4.25 -19.85 3.44
C GLY A 19 -3.43 -20.77 2.53
N VAL A 20 -3.61 -20.68 1.19
CA VAL A 20 -2.88 -21.52 0.24
C VAL A 20 -1.43 -21.03 0.13
N PRO A 21 -0.42 -21.87 0.41
CA PRO A 21 0.97 -21.47 0.28
C PRO A 21 1.31 -21.14 -1.17
N SER A 22 2.04 -20.06 -1.38
CA SER A 22 2.59 -19.62 -2.66
C SER A 22 4.13 -19.62 -2.63
N GLN A 23 4.72 -19.25 -3.75
CA GLN A 23 6.12 -18.82 -3.80
C GLN A 23 6.21 -17.31 -3.46
N CYS A 24 7.24 -16.89 -2.74
CA CYS A 24 7.51 -15.47 -2.50
C CYS A 24 7.92 -14.78 -3.80
N ALA A 25 7.24 -13.69 -4.18
CA ALA A 25 7.51 -12.94 -5.40
C ALA A 25 8.88 -12.20 -5.41
N VAL A 26 9.57 -12.16 -4.27
CA VAL A 26 10.85 -11.43 -4.11
C VAL A 26 12.04 -12.39 -4.04
N CYS A 27 11.99 -13.39 -3.15
CA CYS A 27 13.10 -14.33 -2.92
C CYS A 27 12.84 -15.74 -3.44
N HIS A 28 11.68 -16.00 -4.03
CA HIS A 28 11.28 -17.31 -4.56
C HIS A 28 11.24 -18.47 -3.54
N ALA A 29 11.28 -18.18 -2.24
CA ALA A 29 11.11 -19.18 -1.19
C ALA A 29 9.70 -19.80 -1.22
N TRP A 30 9.63 -21.09 -0.89
CA TRP A 30 8.39 -21.87 -0.74
C TRP A 30 8.54 -22.84 0.44
N PRO A 31 7.47 -23.09 1.24
CA PRO A 31 6.16 -22.44 1.18
C PRO A 31 6.21 -21.03 1.78
N ALA A 32 5.54 -20.07 1.14
CA ALA A 32 5.46 -18.69 1.59
C ALA A 32 4.08 -18.08 1.32
N GLN A 33 3.85 -16.88 1.85
CA GLN A 33 2.85 -15.97 1.30
C GLN A 33 3.42 -15.25 0.06
N ARG A 34 2.58 -14.48 -0.63
CA ARG A 34 2.99 -13.72 -1.84
C ARG A 34 4.27 -12.90 -1.62
N VAL A 35 4.44 -12.32 -0.43
CA VAL A 35 5.74 -11.83 0.05
C VAL A 35 5.98 -12.41 1.44
N CYS A 36 7.10 -13.12 1.62
CA CYS A 36 7.41 -13.75 2.91
C CYS A 36 7.79 -12.71 3.98
N ALA A 37 7.66 -13.09 5.25
CA ALA A 37 7.98 -12.21 6.39
C ALA A 37 9.43 -11.70 6.36
N ALA A 38 10.39 -12.52 5.91
CA ALA A 38 11.79 -12.11 5.77
C ALA A 38 11.98 -11.00 4.73
N CYS A 39 11.29 -11.09 3.58
CA CYS A 39 11.32 -10.02 2.56
C CYS A 39 10.59 -8.76 3.03
N VAL A 40 9.46 -8.90 3.74
CA VAL A 40 8.79 -7.74 4.38
C VAL A 40 9.74 -7.06 5.37
N ALA A 41 10.37 -7.81 6.28
CA ALA A 41 11.30 -7.26 7.26
C ALA A 41 12.50 -6.54 6.60
N ARG A 42 13.03 -7.11 5.51
CA ARG A 42 14.17 -6.54 4.79
C ARG A 42 13.82 -5.29 4.01
N PHE A 43 12.69 -5.27 3.31
CA PHE A 43 12.38 -4.24 2.31
C PHE A 43 11.28 -3.26 2.72
N ALA A 44 10.49 -3.56 3.76
CA ALA A 44 9.48 -2.66 4.34
C ALA A 44 9.87 -2.20 5.76
N ALA A 45 11.18 -2.09 6.03
CA ALA A 45 11.67 -1.61 7.32
C ALA A 45 11.06 -0.23 7.66
N PRO A 46 10.60 -0.02 8.92
CA PRO A 46 10.05 1.26 9.35
C PRO A 46 11.01 2.41 9.07
N ALA A 47 10.43 3.56 8.69
CA ALA A 47 11.19 4.76 8.39
C ALA A 47 10.51 5.98 8.99
N ILE A 48 11.32 6.94 9.44
CA ILE A 48 10.82 8.25 9.82
C ILE A 48 10.47 9.00 8.54
N ARG A 49 9.20 9.36 8.41
CA ARG A 49 8.64 10.02 7.23
C ARG A 49 8.14 11.41 7.60
N CYS A 50 8.23 12.32 6.64
CA CYS A 50 7.63 13.64 6.75
C CYS A 50 6.10 13.52 6.89
N GLN A 51 5.51 14.14 7.91
CA GLN A 51 4.06 14.16 8.14
C GLN A 51 3.28 14.81 6.99
N ARG A 52 3.92 15.72 6.24
CA ARG A 52 3.31 16.33 5.06
C ARG A 52 3.46 15.42 3.85
N CYS A 53 4.66 15.24 3.30
CA CYS A 53 4.85 14.55 2.01
C CYS A 53 5.11 13.04 2.07
N ALA A 54 5.18 12.43 3.25
CA ALA A 54 5.53 11.01 3.47
C ALA A 54 6.92 10.56 3.00
N LEU A 55 7.74 11.45 2.44
CA LEU A 55 9.12 11.14 2.07
C LEU A 55 9.95 10.87 3.32
N ARG A 56 10.91 9.94 3.20
CA ARG A 56 11.84 9.65 4.30
C ARG A 56 12.63 10.89 4.66
N VAL A 57 12.67 11.19 5.95
CA VAL A 57 13.52 12.26 6.48
C VAL A 57 14.90 11.67 6.68
N ARG A 58 15.84 12.03 5.80
CA ARG A 58 17.26 11.71 5.96
C ARG A 58 17.90 12.77 6.84
N CYS A 59 17.84 12.59 8.15
CA CYS A 59 18.59 13.45 9.06
C CYS A 59 19.78 12.66 9.61
N ALA A 60 20.99 13.09 9.24
CA ALA A 60 22.25 12.65 9.82
C ALA A 60 22.45 13.18 11.25
N LEU A 61 21.63 14.15 11.69
CA LEU A 61 21.58 14.63 13.06
C LEU A 61 20.24 14.24 13.66
N ARG A 62 20.29 13.65 14.85
CA ARG A 62 19.14 13.32 15.71
C ARG A 62 18.13 14.45 15.62
N VAL A 63 17.06 14.18 14.89
CA VAL A 63 15.92 15.09 14.88
C VAL A 63 15.41 15.12 16.31
N PRO A 64 15.39 16.29 16.98
CA PRO A 64 14.74 16.40 18.29
C PRO A 64 13.34 15.83 18.16
N SER A 65 12.88 15.08 19.15
CA SER A 65 11.52 14.58 19.21
C SER A 65 10.54 15.71 18.84
N GLY A 66 9.94 15.63 17.65
CA GLY A 66 8.97 16.62 17.17
C GLY A 66 9.20 17.25 15.80
N VAL A 67 10.40 17.21 15.18
CA VAL A 67 10.53 17.76 13.80
C VAL A 67 10.11 16.71 12.77
N LEU A 68 8.82 16.73 12.44
CA LEU A 68 8.19 15.75 11.59
C LEU A 68 7.94 16.27 10.16
N VAL A 69 8.48 17.44 9.82
CA VAL A 69 8.31 18.08 8.50
C VAL A 69 9.68 18.32 7.87
N CYS A 70 9.88 17.87 6.62
CA CYS A 70 11.13 18.07 5.91
C CYS A 70 11.30 19.52 5.41
N GLY A 71 12.54 19.95 5.15
CA GLY A 71 12.83 21.31 4.68
C GLY A 71 12.09 21.70 3.40
N ALA A 72 11.92 20.77 2.46
CA ALA A 72 11.13 21.01 1.24
C ALA A 72 9.67 21.38 1.56
N CYS A 73 9.05 20.70 2.52
CA CYS A 73 7.67 20.97 2.96
C CYS A 73 7.53 22.19 3.88
N LEU A 74 8.62 22.68 4.48
CA LEU A 74 8.65 23.95 5.18
C LEU A 74 8.71 25.12 4.20
N HIS A 75 9.54 24.99 3.16
CA HIS A 75 9.72 26.03 2.16
C HIS A 75 8.55 26.13 1.17
N ASN A 76 8.08 24.98 0.68
CA ASN A 76 6.97 24.89 -0.26
C ASN A 76 5.97 23.82 0.21
N PRO A 77 4.98 24.20 1.04
CA PRO A 77 4.01 23.25 1.57
C PRO A 77 3.13 22.66 0.45
N PRO A 78 2.84 21.35 0.48
CA PRO A 78 1.90 20.76 -0.46
C PRO A 78 0.47 21.29 -0.21
N VAL A 79 -0.40 21.16 -1.21
CA VAL A 79 -1.82 21.56 -1.15
C VAL A 79 -2.69 20.68 -0.25
N PHE A 80 -2.11 19.61 0.31
CA PHE A 80 -2.77 18.68 1.22
C PHE A 80 -2.14 18.75 2.61
N ASP A 81 -2.91 18.42 3.65
CA ASP A 81 -2.47 18.53 5.04
C ASP A 81 -1.44 17.46 5.41
N ALA A 82 -1.68 16.23 4.98
CA ALA A 82 -0.83 15.08 5.30
C ALA A 82 -0.88 13.99 4.23
N CYS A 83 0.21 13.23 4.15
CA CYS A 83 0.32 12.04 3.32
C CYS A 83 0.93 10.91 4.17
N LEU A 84 0.42 9.70 4.00
CA LEU A 84 0.90 8.51 4.68
C LEU A 84 1.35 7.49 3.65
N ALA A 85 2.51 6.90 3.87
CA ALA A 85 3.07 5.88 2.99
C ALA A 85 3.69 4.76 3.82
N ALA A 86 3.39 3.51 3.46
CA ALA A 86 4.04 2.34 4.05
C ALA A 86 5.45 2.14 3.49
N LEU A 87 5.60 2.30 2.18
CA LEU A 87 6.74 1.81 1.42
C LEU A 87 7.37 2.95 0.63
N ASP A 88 8.67 2.81 0.34
CA ASP A 88 9.27 3.66 -0.68
C ASP A 88 8.98 3.09 -2.06
N TYR A 89 8.92 3.97 -3.04
CA TYR A 89 8.89 3.58 -4.44
C TYR A 89 10.29 3.13 -4.89
N ALA A 90 10.69 1.95 -4.45
CA ALA A 90 11.97 1.31 -4.70
C ALA A 90 11.79 -0.21 -4.76
N TYR A 91 12.83 -0.97 -5.14
CA TYR A 91 12.79 -2.42 -5.12
C TYR A 91 12.43 -2.96 -3.72
N PRO A 92 11.56 -3.98 -3.61
CA PRO A 92 10.80 -4.68 -4.66
C PRO A 92 9.42 -4.06 -4.93
N TRP A 93 9.06 -2.99 -4.22
CA TRP A 93 7.71 -2.42 -4.20
C TRP A 93 7.36 -1.65 -5.48
N ALA A 94 8.34 -1.06 -6.15
CA ALA A 94 8.15 -0.47 -7.46
C ALA A 94 7.66 -1.51 -8.48
N ASP A 95 8.28 -2.69 -8.50
CA ASP A 95 7.90 -3.79 -9.38
C ASP A 95 6.53 -4.36 -8.98
N ALA A 96 6.29 -4.57 -7.67
CA ALA A 96 4.98 -5.01 -7.18
C ALA A 96 3.85 -4.03 -7.57
N LEU A 97 4.10 -2.72 -7.51
CA LEU A 97 3.15 -1.70 -7.94
C LEU A 97 2.95 -1.71 -9.47
N ALA A 98 4.02 -1.95 -10.23
CA ALA A 98 3.94 -2.07 -11.68
C ALA A 98 3.13 -3.31 -12.09
N ASP A 99 3.36 -4.46 -11.46
CA ASP A 99 2.60 -5.68 -11.67
C ASP A 99 1.12 -5.48 -11.32
N PHE A 100 0.87 -4.85 -10.17
CA PHE A 100 -0.49 -4.52 -9.75
C PHE A 100 -1.21 -3.61 -10.75
N LYS A 101 -0.54 -2.56 -11.25
CA LYS A 101 -1.15 -1.52 -12.11
C LYS A 101 -1.22 -1.89 -13.59
N PHE A 102 -0.19 -2.54 -14.11
CA PHE A 102 0.04 -2.67 -15.54
C PHE A 102 0.06 -4.12 -16.02
N ARG A 103 0.29 -5.10 -15.14
CA ARG A 103 0.20 -6.54 -15.49
C ARG A 103 -1.10 -7.21 -15.04
N ALA A 104 -2.11 -6.40 -14.70
CA ALA A 104 -3.43 -6.85 -14.28
C ALA A 104 -3.41 -7.91 -13.17
N ASP A 105 -2.54 -7.75 -12.17
CA ASP A 105 -2.42 -8.69 -11.06
C ASP A 105 -3.05 -8.14 -9.77
N PRO A 106 -4.38 -8.27 -9.57
CA PRO A 106 -5.07 -7.79 -8.38
C PRO A 106 -4.70 -8.56 -7.11
N GLY A 107 -3.98 -9.70 -7.22
CA GLY A 107 -3.52 -10.46 -6.06
C GLY A 107 -2.54 -9.69 -5.17
N TRP A 108 -1.92 -8.63 -5.70
CA TRP A 108 -1.10 -7.71 -4.92
C TRP A 108 -1.88 -6.86 -3.91
N ALA A 109 -3.19 -6.67 -4.10
CA ALA A 109 -4.00 -5.80 -3.24
C ALA A 109 -3.97 -6.24 -1.77
N GLY A 110 -4.04 -7.55 -1.48
CA GLY A 110 -3.99 -8.06 -0.12
C GLY A 110 -2.67 -7.74 0.59
N THR A 111 -1.54 -7.98 -0.07
CA THR A 111 -0.22 -7.69 0.48
C THR A 111 0.00 -6.18 0.67
N LEU A 112 -0.27 -5.38 -0.37
CA LEU A 112 -0.02 -3.93 -0.33
C LEU A 112 -0.93 -3.23 0.69
N SER A 113 -2.21 -3.61 0.77
CA SER A 113 -3.13 -3.03 1.76
C SER A 113 -2.75 -3.42 3.19
N THR A 114 -2.24 -4.64 3.41
CA THR A 114 -1.74 -5.07 4.72
C THR A 114 -0.55 -4.23 5.17
N LEU A 115 0.40 -3.99 4.26
CA LEU A 115 1.54 -3.11 4.53
C LEU A 115 1.09 -1.66 4.78
N LEU A 116 0.10 -1.17 4.01
CA LEU A 116 -0.46 0.16 4.20
C LEU A 116 -1.14 0.33 5.57
N ARG A 117 -2.00 -0.61 5.97
CA ARG A 117 -2.68 -0.57 7.28
C ARG A 117 -1.71 -0.67 8.46
N ALA A 118 -0.58 -1.36 8.28
CA ALA A 118 0.46 -1.47 9.29
C ALA A 118 1.34 -0.21 9.40
N ALA A 119 1.24 0.74 8.45
CA ALA A 119 2.04 1.95 8.50
C ALA A 119 1.57 2.89 9.63
N PRO A 120 2.51 3.56 10.34
CA PRO A 120 2.16 4.48 11.41
C PRO A 120 1.17 5.56 10.94
N GLY A 121 0.13 5.80 11.75
CA GLY A 121 -0.87 6.82 11.51
C GLY A 121 -1.99 6.45 10.53
N VAL A 122 -1.86 5.36 9.74
CA VAL A 122 -2.89 5.00 8.75
C VAL A 122 -4.19 4.57 9.42
N ALA A 123 -4.13 3.66 10.40
CA ALA A 123 -5.32 3.19 11.11
C ALA A 123 -6.07 4.34 11.81
N SER A 124 -5.34 5.26 12.45
CA SER A 124 -5.93 6.44 13.09
C SER A 124 -6.51 7.43 12.09
N ALA A 125 -5.84 7.66 10.96
CA ALA A 125 -6.36 8.55 9.91
C ALA A 125 -7.65 8.01 9.30
N ILE A 126 -7.74 6.70 9.06
CA ILE A 126 -8.96 6.05 8.57
C ILE A 126 -10.07 6.13 9.62
N ALA A 127 -9.76 5.88 10.89
CA ALA A 127 -10.75 5.95 11.98
C ALA A 127 -11.29 7.37 12.19
N ALA A 128 -10.47 8.39 11.95
CA ALA A 128 -10.86 9.80 12.08
C ALA A 128 -11.55 10.37 10.82
N ALA A 129 -11.57 9.64 9.70
CA ALA A 129 -12.11 10.14 8.45
C ALA A 129 -13.64 10.00 8.39
N ASP A 130 -14.34 11.11 8.09
CA ASP A 130 -15.78 11.06 7.80
C ASP A 130 -16.08 10.24 6.53
N ARG A 131 -15.16 10.31 5.55
CA ARG A 131 -15.28 9.66 4.24
C ARG A 131 -13.91 9.22 3.73
N VAL A 132 -13.88 8.08 3.04
CA VAL A 132 -12.71 7.59 2.31
C VAL A 132 -13.06 7.52 0.83
N LEU A 133 -12.33 8.26 0.00
CA LEU A 133 -12.57 8.35 -1.43
C LEU A 133 -11.39 7.75 -2.21
N PRO A 134 -11.60 6.70 -3.00
CA PRO A 134 -10.57 6.15 -3.87
C PRO A 134 -10.31 7.10 -5.04
N VAL A 135 -9.05 7.34 -5.38
CA VAL A 135 -8.69 8.13 -6.57
C VAL A 135 -9.27 7.46 -7.82
N PRO A 136 -10.08 8.15 -8.64
CA PRO A 136 -10.74 7.55 -9.78
C PRO A 136 -9.75 7.18 -10.88
N LEU A 137 -10.14 6.20 -11.68
CA LEU A 137 -9.43 5.79 -12.88
C LEU A 137 -10.28 6.18 -14.11
N SER A 138 -9.64 6.56 -15.22
CA SER A 138 -10.39 6.89 -16.44
C SER A 138 -11.16 5.66 -16.94
N ALA A 139 -12.29 5.88 -17.61
CA ALA A 139 -13.11 4.79 -18.13
C ALA A 139 -12.33 3.86 -19.08
N GLN A 140 -11.42 4.42 -19.89
CA GLN A 140 -10.53 3.65 -20.75
C GLN A 140 -9.61 2.74 -19.92
N ARG A 141 -8.88 3.29 -18.94
CA ARG A 141 -7.96 2.54 -18.09
C ARG A 141 -8.68 1.48 -17.26
N LEU A 142 -9.90 1.76 -16.80
CA LEU A 142 -10.72 0.78 -16.09
C LEU A 142 -11.12 -0.39 -16.98
N ARG A 143 -11.46 -0.14 -18.26
CA ARG A 143 -11.73 -1.21 -19.24
C ARG A 143 -10.48 -2.01 -19.59
N GLU A 144 -9.34 -1.35 -19.80
CA GLU A 144 -8.05 -2.00 -20.11
C GLU A 144 -7.62 -2.95 -18.98
N ARG A 145 -7.72 -2.48 -17.73
CA ARG A 145 -7.20 -3.21 -16.57
C ARG A 145 -8.22 -4.12 -15.88
N GLY A 146 -9.52 -3.81 -16.00
CA GLY A 146 -10.60 -4.56 -15.36
C GLY A 146 -10.85 -4.22 -13.87
N PHE A 147 -10.05 -3.34 -13.27
CA PHE A 147 -10.22 -2.92 -11.88
C PHE A 147 -9.56 -1.57 -11.57
N ASN A 148 -10.02 -0.92 -10.48
CA ASN A 148 -9.39 0.27 -9.93
C ASN A 148 -8.52 -0.10 -8.71
N GLN A 149 -7.22 0.19 -8.77
CA GLN A 149 -6.26 -0.06 -7.69
C GLN A 149 -6.68 0.53 -6.35
N SER A 150 -7.18 1.77 -6.35
CA SER A 150 -7.45 2.52 -5.13
C SER A 150 -8.70 2.01 -4.43
N VAL A 151 -9.59 1.32 -5.16
CA VAL A 151 -10.78 0.66 -4.61
C VAL A 151 -10.42 -0.67 -3.94
N LEU A 152 -9.32 -1.31 -4.36
CA LEU A 152 -8.90 -2.60 -3.82
C LEU A 152 -7.95 -2.50 -2.61
N LEU A 153 -7.40 -1.32 -2.34
CA LEU A 153 -6.44 -1.08 -1.26
C LEU A 153 -7.11 -0.70 0.06
#